data_AF-A0A543PZ16-F1
#
_entry.id   AF-A0A543PZ16-F1
#
_cell.length_a   1.000
_cell.length_b   1.000
_cell.length_c   1.000
_cell.angle_alpha   90.00
_cell.angle_beta   90.00
_cell.angle_gamma   90.00
#
_symmetry.space_group_name_H-M   'P 1'
#
loop_
_entity.id
_entity.type
_entity.pdbx_description
1 polymer ?
#
loop_
_entity_poly.entity_id
_entity_poly.type
_entity_poly.pdbx_seq_one_letter_code
_entity_poly.pdbx_strand_id
1 'polypeptide(L)'
;MTEIDQKQLGNTLWGIADQLRGAMNADDFRDYMLSFLFLRYLSDNYEIAAAKELGPDYPRLEAGDRRTSLALWYAQNPEDIDAFETSQDPATGKKKQLDSVLDFACGSGSLLLNVRHRMGADPAKAPQFDAVVANPPFSYRWEPNSALSEDMRFKNYGLAPKSAADFAFLLHGFHYLKPEGVMAIILPHGVLFRGGAEERIRTKLLKDGNIDTVIGLPANLFFSTGIPVCILVLKKCKKPDDVLFINAAEHFEKGKRQYRLRPEDIDKIIETYQFRREEERYARRVPMTEIADNDYNLNISRYISTAEPEEEIDLQAVHQQLATLEDQIAEATQRHNAFLQELGLPLLGRHH
;
A
#
# COMPACT_ATOMS: atom_id res chain seq x y z
N MET A 1 -3.87 -15.75 -28.13
CA MET A 1 -3.76 -14.27 -28.11
C MET A 1 -2.28 -13.95 -28.02
N THR A 2 -1.72 -13.20 -28.97
CA THR A 2 -0.27 -12.96 -29.01
C THR A 2 0.13 -11.89 -27.98
N GLU A 3 1.40 -11.84 -27.56
CA GLU A 3 1.91 -10.77 -26.67
C GLU A 3 1.68 -9.36 -27.23
N ILE A 4 1.60 -9.25 -28.55
CA ILE A 4 1.33 -8.00 -29.26
C ILE A 4 -0.13 -7.59 -29.06
N ASP A 5 -1.07 -8.55 -29.15
CA ASP A 5 -2.50 -8.31 -28.92
C ASP A 5 -2.79 -7.93 -27.45
N GLN A 6 -2.08 -8.55 -26.50
CA GLN A 6 -2.19 -8.22 -25.08
C GLN A 6 -1.67 -6.81 -24.75
N LYS A 7 -0.58 -6.38 -25.39
CA LYS A 7 -0.06 -5.00 -25.25
C LYS A 7 -0.99 -3.97 -25.88
N GLN A 8 -1.58 -4.27 -27.03
CA GLN A 8 -2.55 -3.38 -27.66
C GLN A 8 -3.81 -3.24 -26.81
N LEU A 9 -4.37 -4.35 -26.33
CA LEU A 9 -5.52 -4.34 -25.43
C LEU A 9 -5.22 -3.59 -24.12
N GLY A 10 -4.05 -3.81 -23.53
CA GLY A 10 -3.60 -3.10 -22.33
C GLY A 10 -3.49 -1.60 -22.53
N ASN A 11 -2.95 -1.13 -23.66
CA ASN A 11 -2.87 0.29 -23.99
C ASN A 11 -4.24 0.91 -24.26
N THR A 12 -5.15 0.18 -24.91
CA THR A 12 -6.52 0.64 -25.17
C THR A 12 -7.32 0.77 -23.88
N LEU A 13 -7.24 -0.21 -22.99
CA LEU A 13 -7.89 -0.15 -21.67
C LEU A 13 -7.33 0.99 -20.80
N TRP A 14 -6.01 1.22 -20.87
CA TRP A 14 -5.36 2.35 -20.20
C TRP A 14 -5.80 3.71 -20.76
N GLY A 15 -5.90 3.85 -22.08
CA GLY A 15 -6.39 5.07 -22.73
C GLY A 15 -7.84 5.38 -22.38
N ILE A 16 -8.68 4.35 -22.28
CA ILE A 16 -10.08 4.47 -21.83
C ILE A 16 -10.15 4.89 -20.36
N ALA A 17 -9.30 4.33 -19.49
CA ALA A 17 -9.22 4.72 -18.08
C ALA A 17 -8.74 6.17 -17.90
N ASP A 18 -7.80 6.64 -18.72
CA ASP A 18 -7.34 8.04 -18.72
C ASP A 18 -8.40 9.01 -19.25
N GLN A 19 -9.18 8.62 -20.27
CA GLN A 19 -10.33 9.40 -20.73
C GLN A 19 -11.46 9.44 -19.71
N LEU A 20 -11.73 8.35 -18.99
CA LEU A 20 -12.76 8.26 -17.94
C LEU A 20 -12.36 9.04 -16.67
N ARG A 21 -11.06 9.14 -16.38
CA ARG A 21 -10.53 9.77 -15.16
C ARG A 21 -10.70 11.30 -15.14
N GLY A 22 -10.55 11.98 -16.27
CA GLY A 22 -10.76 13.44 -16.38
C GLY A 22 -10.06 14.31 -15.31
N ALA A 23 -10.45 15.59 -15.21
CA ALA A 23 -10.10 16.47 -14.10
C ALA A 23 -11.20 16.39 -13.02
N MET A 24 -11.24 15.29 -12.27
CA MET A 24 -12.29 15.02 -11.28
C MET A 24 -12.18 15.86 -10.01
N ASN A 25 -13.33 16.27 -9.49
CA ASN A 25 -13.53 16.98 -8.23
C ASN A 25 -13.41 16.04 -7.01
N ALA A 26 -13.19 16.58 -5.80
CA ALA A 26 -13.14 15.89 -4.51
C ALA A 26 -14.44 15.13 -4.22
N ASP A 27 -15.55 15.70 -4.67
CA ASP A 27 -16.86 15.06 -4.60
C ASP A 27 -16.92 13.83 -5.50
N ASP A 28 -16.34 13.88 -6.69
CA ASP A 28 -16.25 12.73 -7.60
C ASP A 28 -15.29 11.66 -7.04
N PHE A 29 -14.23 12.06 -6.32
CA PHE A 29 -13.32 11.10 -5.70
C PHE A 29 -13.99 10.33 -4.54
N ARG A 30 -14.89 10.98 -3.80
CA ARG A 30 -15.74 10.33 -2.80
C ARG A 30 -16.51 9.15 -3.39
N ASP A 31 -16.93 9.29 -4.65
CA ASP A 31 -17.64 8.24 -5.40
C ASP A 31 -16.71 7.06 -5.80
N TYR A 32 -15.41 7.27 -5.94
CA TYR A 32 -14.43 6.19 -6.20
C TYR A 32 -14.00 5.42 -4.95
N MET A 33 -13.88 6.09 -3.81
CA MET A 33 -13.71 5.43 -2.50
C MET A 33 -14.89 4.51 -2.17
N LEU A 34 -16.10 4.89 -2.60
CA LEU A 34 -17.28 4.04 -2.50
C LEU A 34 -17.06 2.71 -3.25
N SER A 35 -16.43 2.72 -4.42
CA SER A 35 -16.18 1.51 -5.23
C SER A 35 -15.23 0.50 -4.55
N PHE A 36 -14.24 0.96 -3.78
CA PHE A 36 -13.32 0.08 -3.04
C PHE A 36 -13.93 -0.44 -1.73
N LEU A 37 -14.69 0.39 -1.00
CA LEU A 37 -15.52 -0.05 0.13
C LEU A 37 -16.61 -1.04 -0.33
N PHE A 38 -17.10 -0.86 -1.56
CA PHE A 38 -18.07 -1.72 -2.23
C PHE A 38 -17.49 -3.09 -2.62
N LEU A 39 -16.24 -3.19 -3.08
CA LEU A 39 -15.61 -4.49 -3.39
C LEU A 39 -15.54 -5.40 -2.15
N ARG A 40 -15.21 -4.83 -0.99
CA ARG A 40 -15.18 -5.57 0.27
C ARG A 40 -16.59 -5.96 0.75
N TYR A 41 -17.55 -5.05 0.67
CA TYR A 41 -18.95 -5.33 0.99
C TYR A 41 -19.58 -6.39 0.05
N LEU A 42 -19.28 -6.35 -1.25
CA LEU A 42 -19.75 -7.37 -2.19
C LEU A 42 -19.15 -8.74 -1.86
N SER A 43 -17.85 -8.78 -1.54
CA SER A 43 -17.17 -10.02 -1.13
C SER A 43 -17.81 -10.65 0.11
N ASP A 44 -18.03 -9.84 1.16
CA ASP A 44 -18.57 -10.34 2.43
C ASP A 44 -20.05 -10.77 2.30
N ASN A 45 -20.88 -10.03 1.54
CA ASN A 45 -22.28 -10.43 1.38
C ASN A 45 -22.48 -11.59 0.39
N TYR A 46 -21.60 -11.72 -0.60
CA TYR A 46 -21.63 -12.88 -1.48
C TYR A 46 -21.28 -14.16 -0.72
N GLU A 47 -20.28 -14.13 0.16
CA GLU A 47 -19.96 -15.25 1.04
C GLU A 47 -21.11 -15.58 2.01
N ILE A 48 -21.78 -14.58 2.57
CA ILE A 48 -22.95 -14.81 3.44
C ILE A 48 -24.12 -15.43 2.67
N ALA A 49 -24.38 -14.98 1.45
CA ALA A 49 -25.44 -15.54 0.60
C ALA A 49 -25.11 -16.98 0.17
N ALA A 50 -23.87 -17.24 -0.24
CA ALA A 50 -23.42 -18.58 -0.61
C ALA A 50 -23.45 -19.56 0.57
N ALA A 51 -23.02 -19.13 1.77
CA ALA A 51 -23.11 -19.96 2.98
C ALA A 51 -24.55 -20.33 3.35
N LYS A 52 -25.51 -19.45 3.02
CA LYS A 52 -26.94 -19.65 3.29
C LYS A 52 -27.60 -20.60 2.28
N GLU A 53 -27.28 -20.46 0.99
CA GLU A 53 -27.78 -21.35 -0.07
C GLU A 53 -27.17 -22.75 0.02
N LEU A 54 -25.88 -22.85 0.35
CA LEU A 54 -25.17 -24.11 0.47
C LEU A 54 -25.42 -24.81 1.82
N GLY A 55 -25.76 -24.06 2.87
CA GLY A 55 -26.15 -24.61 4.16
C GLY A 55 -25.10 -25.56 4.75
N PRO A 56 -25.43 -26.84 5.03
CA PRO A 56 -24.47 -27.82 5.54
C PRO A 56 -23.29 -28.09 4.60
N ASP A 57 -23.46 -27.85 3.30
CA ASP A 57 -22.46 -28.08 2.26
C ASP A 57 -21.45 -26.92 2.17
N TYR A 58 -21.63 -25.84 2.95
CA TYR A 58 -20.67 -24.74 3.03
C TYR A 58 -19.40 -25.18 3.79
N PRO A 59 -18.20 -25.17 3.15
CA PRO A 59 -17.01 -25.77 3.73
C PRO A 59 -16.50 -25.05 4.97
N ARG A 60 -16.05 -25.81 5.97
CA ARG A 60 -15.28 -25.28 7.10
C ARG A 60 -13.80 -25.39 6.79
N LEU A 61 -13.09 -24.29 6.96
CA LEU A 61 -11.64 -24.23 6.74
C LEU A 61 -10.90 -24.97 7.88
N GLU A 62 -9.88 -25.73 7.51
CA GLU A 62 -8.95 -26.29 8.49
C GLU A 62 -7.99 -25.21 9.03
N ALA A 63 -7.44 -25.44 10.22
CA ALA A 63 -6.50 -24.50 10.84
C ALA A 63 -5.24 -24.34 9.97
N GLY A 64 -5.09 -23.16 9.35
CA GLY A 64 -3.96 -22.82 8.49
C GLY A 64 -4.30 -22.65 7.00
N ASP A 65 -5.53 -22.95 6.58
CA ASP A 65 -5.97 -22.66 5.20
C ASP A 65 -6.19 -21.15 5.00
N ARG A 66 -5.57 -20.59 3.96
CA ARG A 66 -5.61 -19.14 3.63
C ARG A 66 -6.67 -18.78 2.60
N ARG A 67 -7.43 -19.75 2.08
CA ARG A 67 -8.52 -19.54 1.12
C ARG A 67 -9.81 -19.15 1.85
N THR A 68 -10.81 -18.67 1.10
CA THR A 68 -12.17 -18.50 1.63
C THR A 68 -12.96 -19.80 1.51
N SER A 69 -13.91 -20.04 2.40
CA SER A 69 -14.78 -21.23 2.36
C SER A 69 -15.49 -21.39 1.02
N LEU A 70 -15.88 -20.28 0.38
CA LEU A 70 -16.49 -20.28 -0.93
C LEU A 70 -15.52 -20.70 -2.04
N ALA A 71 -14.27 -20.23 -2.00
CA ALA A 71 -13.23 -20.66 -2.94
C ALA A 71 -12.92 -22.16 -2.82
N LEU A 72 -13.04 -22.72 -1.61
CA LEU A 72 -12.90 -24.16 -1.39
C LEU A 72 -14.07 -24.96 -1.99
N TRP A 73 -15.31 -24.44 -1.88
CA TRP A 73 -16.49 -25.07 -2.45
C TRP A 73 -16.46 -25.11 -3.98
N TYR A 74 -16.09 -24.00 -4.63
CA TYR A 74 -15.93 -23.92 -6.09
C TYR A 74 -14.89 -24.91 -6.62
N ALA A 75 -13.80 -25.12 -5.88
CA ALA A 75 -12.78 -26.08 -6.26
C ALA A 75 -13.23 -27.56 -6.11
N GLN A 76 -14.21 -27.82 -5.25
CA GLN A 76 -14.70 -29.16 -4.93
C GLN A 76 -15.93 -29.58 -5.76
N ASN A 77 -16.69 -28.63 -6.30
CA ASN A 77 -17.98 -28.89 -6.95
C ASN A 77 -18.07 -28.28 -8.37
N PRO A 78 -17.15 -28.62 -9.29
CA PRO A 78 -17.08 -27.98 -10.61
C PRO A 78 -18.28 -28.24 -11.52
N GLU A 79 -18.98 -29.36 -11.33
CA GLU A 79 -20.16 -29.74 -12.13
C GLU A 79 -21.44 -29.00 -11.68
N ASP A 80 -21.46 -28.46 -10.47
CA ASP A 80 -22.61 -27.76 -9.88
C ASP A 80 -22.53 -26.23 -10.02
N ILE A 81 -21.40 -25.71 -10.54
CA ILE A 81 -21.15 -24.28 -10.70
C ILE A 81 -22.21 -23.62 -11.57
N ASP A 82 -22.48 -24.15 -12.76
CA ASP A 82 -23.41 -23.53 -13.71
C ASP A 82 -24.83 -23.48 -13.13
N ALA A 83 -25.27 -24.52 -12.40
CA ALA A 83 -26.56 -24.54 -11.74
C ALA A 83 -26.62 -23.56 -10.56
N PHE A 84 -25.55 -23.49 -9.75
CA PHE A 84 -25.42 -22.57 -8.64
C PHE A 84 -25.41 -21.11 -9.09
N GLU A 85 -24.68 -20.78 -10.16
CA GLU A 85 -24.61 -19.42 -10.70
C GLU A 85 -25.87 -19.02 -11.49
N THR A 86 -26.49 -19.95 -12.23
CA THR A 86 -27.75 -19.69 -12.94
C THR A 86 -28.92 -19.50 -11.97
N SER A 87 -28.87 -20.12 -10.78
CA SER A 87 -29.84 -19.83 -9.71
C SER A 87 -29.83 -18.37 -9.25
N GLN A 88 -28.78 -17.61 -9.62
CA GLN A 88 -28.60 -16.19 -9.34
C GLN A 88 -28.93 -15.28 -10.55
N ASP A 89 -29.50 -15.80 -11.66
CA ASP A 89 -29.84 -15.02 -12.87
C ASP A 89 -31.11 -14.14 -12.71
N PRO A 90 -31.01 -12.80 -12.88
CA PRO A 90 -32.11 -11.84 -12.72
C PRO A 90 -33.21 -11.87 -13.78
N ALA A 91 -33.04 -12.56 -14.91
CA ALA A 91 -33.99 -12.51 -16.04
C ALA A 91 -35.35 -13.18 -15.75
N THR A 92 -35.52 -13.83 -14.60
CA THR A 92 -36.65 -14.73 -14.31
C THR A 92 -37.80 -14.15 -13.47
N GLY A 93 -37.80 -12.86 -13.09
CA GLY A 93 -39.05 -12.16 -12.66
C GLY A 93 -38.96 -11.07 -11.57
N LYS A 94 -40.10 -10.41 -11.29
CA LYS A 94 -40.27 -9.39 -10.22
C LYS A 94 -40.32 -10.05 -8.83
N LYS A 95 -39.38 -9.72 -7.93
CA LYS A 95 -39.37 -10.19 -6.53
C LYS A 95 -40.08 -9.23 -5.56
N LYS A 96 -40.81 -9.78 -4.57
CA LYS A 96 -41.66 -9.04 -3.60
C LYS A 96 -40.91 -8.52 -2.36
N GLN A 97 -39.74 -9.05 -2.04
CA GLN A 97 -38.82 -8.53 -1.02
C GLN A 97 -37.39 -8.92 -1.43
N LEU A 98 -36.38 -8.22 -0.90
CA LEU A 98 -34.97 -8.43 -1.24
C LEU A 98 -34.41 -9.60 -0.45
N ASP A 99 -33.89 -10.59 -1.17
CA ASP A 99 -33.49 -11.87 -0.59
C ASP A 99 -31.95 -12.04 -0.54
N SER A 100 -31.19 -11.19 -1.27
CA SER A 100 -29.71 -11.18 -1.33
C SER A 100 -29.12 -9.78 -1.65
N VAL A 101 -27.83 -9.56 -1.37
CA VAL A 101 -27.09 -8.32 -1.74
C VAL A 101 -26.65 -8.29 -3.21
N LEU A 102 -26.64 -9.41 -3.93
CA LEU A 102 -26.45 -9.38 -5.39
C LEU A 102 -27.73 -8.97 -6.15
N ASP A 103 -28.91 -9.08 -5.52
CA ASP A 103 -30.14 -8.42 -6.03
C ASP A 103 -29.96 -6.89 -6.16
N PHE A 104 -28.89 -6.34 -5.58
CA PHE A 104 -28.47 -4.93 -5.65
C PHE A 104 -27.51 -4.62 -6.82
N ALA A 105 -26.77 -5.62 -7.33
CA ALA A 105 -25.76 -5.47 -8.38
C ALA A 105 -26.32 -5.66 -9.80
N CYS A 106 -27.51 -6.23 -9.92
CA CYS A 106 -28.26 -6.32 -11.16
C CYS A 106 -29.09 -5.05 -11.37
N GLY A 107 -28.47 -3.99 -11.91
CA GLY A 107 -29.19 -2.77 -12.30
C GLY A 107 -28.45 -1.46 -12.02
N SER A 108 -27.83 -0.92 -13.06
CA SER A 108 -27.66 0.51 -13.38
C SER A 108 -27.65 1.51 -12.22
N GLY A 109 -26.51 2.16 -11.94
CA GLY A 109 -26.42 3.54 -11.43
C GLY A 109 -27.07 3.90 -10.08
N SER A 110 -27.75 2.96 -9.41
CA SER A 110 -28.52 3.19 -8.18
C SER A 110 -27.75 2.84 -6.89
N LEU A 111 -26.62 2.15 -7.02
CA LEU A 111 -25.82 1.60 -5.93
C LEU A 111 -25.06 2.67 -5.12
N LEU A 112 -24.42 3.64 -5.78
CA LEU A 112 -23.77 4.79 -5.13
C LEU A 112 -24.77 5.67 -4.37
N LEU A 113 -25.96 5.89 -4.96
CA LEU A 113 -27.07 6.59 -4.32
C LEU A 113 -27.59 5.84 -3.11
N ASN A 114 -27.72 4.52 -3.17
CA ASN A 114 -28.21 3.70 -2.07
C ASN A 114 -27.23 3.64 -0.88
N VAL A 115 -25.92 3.62 -1.13
CA VAL A 115 -24.92 3.77 -0.06
C VAL A 115 -24.94 5.18 0.51
N ARG A 116 -25.02 6.24 -0.31
CA ARG A 116 -25.24 7.61 0.17
C ARG A 116 -26.51 7.72 1.02
N HIS A 117 -27.59 7.04 0.63
CA HIS A 117 -28.83 6.98 1.40
C HIS A 117 -28.67 6.22 2.73
N ARG A 118 -27.86 5.15 2.77
CA ARG A 118 -27.58 4.35 3.99
C ARG A 118 -26.57 5.00 4.94
N MET A 119 -25.56 5.68 4.41
CA MET A 119 -24.67 6.57 5.19
C MET A 119 -25.47 7.72 5.79
N GLY A 120 -26.60 8.08 5.15
CA GLY A 120 -27.48 9.15 5.57
C GLY A 120 -26.81 10.53 5.46
N ALA A 121 -27.55 11.57 5.83
CA ALA A 121 -26.98 12.90 5.97
C ALA A 121 -26.24 13.08 7.31
N ASP A 122 -26.48 12.19 8.27
CA ASP A 122 -25.96 12.26 9.64
C ASP A 122 -24.86 11.20 9.86
N PRO A 123 -23.57 11.61 9.87
CA PRO A 123 -22.45 10.70 10.11
C PRO A 123 -22.51 9.96 11.45
N ALA A 124 -23.30 10.43 12.41
CA ALA A 124 -23.44 9.77 13.72
C ALA A 124 -24.38 8.55 13.68
N LYS A 125 -25.23 8.42 12.65
CA LYS A 125 -26.19 7.32 12.49
C LYS A 125 -25.80 6.34 11.39
N ALA A 126 -24.70 6.61 10.70
CA ALA A 126 -24.17 5.78 9.63
C ALA A 126 -23.65 4.43 10.17
N PRO A 127 -23.69 3.37 9.35
CA PRO A 127 -23.11 2.08 9.71
C PRO A 127 -21.59 2.19 9.93
N GLN A 128 -21.08 1.35 10.83
CA GLN A 128 -19.64 1.17 11.06
C GLN A 128 -19.15 -0.14 10.44
N PHE A 129 -17.86 -0.22 10.13
CA PHE A 129 -17.22 -1.31 9.40
C PHE A 129 -16.10 -1.98 10.21
N ASP A 130 -15.97 -3.30 10.08
CA ASP A 130 -14.89 -4.09 10.71
C ASP A 130 -13.54 -3.89 10.01
N ALA A 131 -13.56 -3.57 8.71
CA ALA A 131 -12.37 -3.26 7.95
C ALA A 131 -12.61 -2.08 7.01
N VAL A 132 -11.61 -1.19 6.89
CA VAL A 132 -11.64 -0.06 5.95
C VAL A 132 -10.34 -0.08 5.14
N VAL A 133 -10.44 -0.20 3.82
CA VAL A 133 -9.27 -0.09 2.92
C VAL A 133 -9.46 1.09 2.01
N ALA A 134 -8.42 1.91 1.84
CA ALA A 134 -8.52 3.15 1.10
C ALA A 134 -7.24 3.46 0.30
N ASN A 135 -7.43 3.97 -0.91
CA ASN A 135 -6.36 4.54 -1.74
C ASN A 135 -6.83 5.91 -2.26
N PRO A 136 -6.85 6.94 -1.40
CA PRO A 136 -7.29 8.30 -1.74
C PRO A 136 -6.40 8.96 -2.82
N PRO A 137 -6.84 10.09 -3.43
CA PRO A 137 -6.01 10.83 -4.36
C PRO A 137 -4.96 11.60 -3.55
N PHE A 138 -3.69 11.45 -3.89
CA PHE A 138 -2.63 12.00 -3.07
C PHE A 138 -2.62 13.52 -3.08
N SER A 139 -2.62 14.12 -1.89
CA SER A 139 -2.49 15.56 -1.68
C SER A 139 -3.50 16.37 -2.49
N TYR A 140 -4.72 15.85 -2.58
CA TYR A 140 -5.82 16.49 -3.29
C TYR A 140 -6.18 17.83 -2.65
N ARG A 141 -6.37 18.87 -3.48
CA ARG A 141 -6.74 20.20 -3.01
C ARG A 141 -8.24 20.27 -2.74
N TRP A 142 -8.62 20.74 -1.56
CA TRP A 142 -10.01 20.75 -1.12
C TRP A 142 -10.35 22.04 -0.37
N GLU A 143 -11.64 22.27 -0.14
CA GLU A 143 -12.15 23.48 0.50
C GLU A 143 -12.79 23.16 1.87
N PRO A 144 -11.98 23.03 2.94
CA PRO A 144 -12.51 22.98 4.30
C PRO A 144 -13.23 24.27 4.66
N ASN A 145 -14.36 24.14 5.35
CA ASN A 145 -15.16 25.24 5.87
C ASN A 145 -15.43 25.05 7.38
N SER A 146 -15.98 26.08 8.03
CA SER A 146 -16.26 26.06 9.47
C SER A 146 -17.33 25.06 9.88
N ALA A 147 -18.22 24.64 8.97
CA ALA A 147 -19.18 23.58 9.26
C ALA A 147 -18.47 22.22 9.39
N LEU A 148 -17.47 21.97 8.53
CA LEU A 148 -16.66 20.76 8.58
C LEU A 148 -15.81 20.66 9.85
N SER A 149 -15.39 21.76 10.47
CA SER A 149 -14.64 21.69 11.74
C SER A 149 -15.48 21.18 12.91
N GLU A 150 -16.81 21.31 12.84
CA GLU A 150 -17.72 20.79 13.86
C GLU A 150 -18.24 19.38 13.53
N ASP A 151 -17.91 18.85 12.36
CA ASP A 151 -18.31 17.50 11.94
C ASP A 151 -17.65 16.44 12.84
N MET A 152 -18.42 15.43 13.25
CA MET A 152 -17.96 14.33 14.13
C MET A 152 -16.68 13.65 13.63
N ARG A 153 -16.47 13.61 12.30
CA ARG A 153 -15.28 13.02 11.68
C ARG A 153 -14.00 13.81 11.96
N PHE A 154 -14.12 15.13 12.13
CA PHE A 154 -12.97 16.04 12.17
C PHE A 154 -12.85 16.80 13.49
N LYS A 155 -13.95 17.06 14.20
CA LYS A 155 -14.00 17.92 15.39
C LYS A 155 -12.95 17.60 16.45
N ASN A 156 -12.68 16.32 16.67
CA ASN A 156 -11.70 15.90 17.66
C ASN A 156 -10.25 16.06 17.19
N TYR A 157 -9.99 16.05 15.88
CA TYR A 157 -8.63 16.02 15.31
C TYR A 157 -8.20 17.34 14.66
N GLY A 158 -9.15 18.07 14.10
CA GLY A 158 -8.92 19.21 13.22
C GLY A 158 -9.06 18.87 11.73
N LEU A 159 -8.98 19.91 10.91
CA LEU A 159 -9.10 19.81 9.46
C LEU A 159 -7.71 19.71 8.80
N ALA A 160 -7.60 18.86 7.78
CA ALA A 160 -6.44 18.81 6.90
C ALA A 160 -6.28 20.15 6.14
N PRO A 161 -5.07 20.52 5.70
CA PRO A 161 -4.84 21.78 4.99
C PRO A 161 -5.51 21.79 3.61
N LYS A 162 -5.88 22.98 3.10
CA LYS A 162 -6.52 23.13 1.77
C LYS A 162 -5.70 22.49 0.64
N SER A 163 -4.38 22.48 0.78
CA SER A 163 -3.45 21.94 -0.20
C SER A 163 -3.36 20.42 -0.21
N ALA A 164 -3.85 19.72 0.82
CA ALA A 164 -3.76 18.27 0.93
C ALA A 164 -4.89 17.68 1.80
N ALA A 165 -5.78 16.93 1.18
CA ALA A 165 -6.91 16.25 1.83
C ALA A 165 -6.56 14.88 2.44
N ASP A 166 -5.28 14.49 2.48
CA ASP A 166 -4.83 13.15 2.88
C ASP A 166 -5.39 12.73 4.26
N PHE A 167 -5.22 13.57 5.28
CA PHE A 167 -5.79 13.31 6.61
C PHE A 167 -7.31 13.45 6.67
N ALA A 168 -7.95 14.19 5.75
CA ALA A 168 -9.40 14.24 5.69
C ALA A 168 -9.99 12.90 5.24
N PHE A 169 -9.37 12.23 4.25
CA PHE A 169 -9.74 10.86 3.85
C PHE A 169 -9.45 9.84 4.95
N LEU A 170 -8.29 9.94 5.61
CA LEU A 170 -7.95 9.08 6.74
C LEU A 170 -8.98 9.20 7.86
N LEU A 171 -9.27 10.41 8.34
CA LEU A 171 -10.22 10.64 9.43
C LEU A 171 -11.64 10.24 9.05
N HIS A 172 -12.02 10.41 7.78
CA HIS A 172 -13.31 9.94 7.26
C HIS A 172 -13.45 8.42 7.39
N GLY A 173 -12.47 7.65 6.89
CA GLY A 173 -12.49 6.19 7.02
C GLY A 173 -12.43 5.74 8.48
N PHE A 174 -11.59 6.42 9.28
CA PHE A 174 -11.40 6.10 10.70
C PHE A 174 -12.67 6.33 11.53
N HIS A 175 -13.47 7.35 11.21
CA HIS A 175 -14.75 7.60 11.88
C HIS A 175 -15.70 6.39 11.79
N TYR A 176 -15.86 5.83 10.59
CA TYR A 176 -16.73 4.69 10.34
C TYR A 176 -16.12 3.33 10.72
N LEU A 177 -14.88 3.30 11.22
CA LEU A 177 -14.28 2.07 11.72
C LEU A 177 -14.97 1.63 13.03
N LYS A 178 -15.28 0.34 13.20
CA LYS A 178 -15.72 -0.19 14.51
C LYS A 178 -14.57 -0.16 15.53
N PRO A 179 -14.85 -0.24 16.85
CA PRO A 179 -13.81 -0.27 17.89
C PRO A 179 -12.74 -1.36 17.67
N GLU A 180 -13.16 -2.56 17.28
CA GLU A 180 -12.27 -3.70 16.99
C GLU A 180 -11.82 -3.78 15.52
N GLY A 181 -12.16 -2.78 14.72
CA GLY A 181 -11.89 -2.78 13.30
C GLY A 181 -10.45 -2.40 12.95
N VAL A 182 -10.04 -2.75 11.73
CA VAL A 182 -8.73 -2.39 11.18
C VAL A 182 -8.88 -1.57 9.91
N MET A 183 -8.21 -0.42 9.85
CA MET A 183 -8.13 0.40 8.66
C MET A 183 -6.73 0.33 8.05
N ALA A 184 -6.64 0.17 6.74
CA ALA A 184 -5.40 0.30 5.98
C ALA A 184 -5.60 1.36 4.87
N ILE A 185 -4.77 2.41 4.88
CA ILE A 185 -4.87 3.50 3.91
C ILE A 185 -3.53 3.78 3.26
N ILE A 186 -3.51 3.84 1.93
CA ILE A 186 -2.33 4.18 1.15
C ILE A 186 -2.26 5.71 1.02
N LEU A 187 -1.13 6.30 1.40
CA LEU A 187 -0.91 7.75 1.42
C LEU A 187 0.51 8.09 0.94
N PRO A 188 0.75 9.31 0.44
CA PRO A 188 2.11 9.75 0.14
C PRO A 188 2.94 9.86 1.42
N HIS A 189 4.25 9.59 1.36
CA HIS A 189 5.15 9.70 2.53
C HIS A 189 5.06 11.02 3.29
N GLY A 190 4.67 12.12 2.63
CA GLY A 190 4.51 13.43 3.26
C GLY A 190 3.61 13.42 4.51
N VAL A 191 2.59 12.57 4.59
CA VAL A 191 1.70 12.49 5.78
C VAL A 191 2.46 12.14 7.06
N LEU A 192 3.60 11.45 6.93
CA LEU A 192 4.42 10.99 8.03
C LEU A 192 5.19 12.13 8.72
N PHE A 193 5.48 13.23 8.00
CA PHE A 193 6.40 14.26 8.50
C PHE A 193 5.99 15.71 8.20
N ARG A 194 4.98 15.96 7.36
CA ARG A 194 4.49 17.33 7.13
C ARG A 194 4.02 17.96 8.43
N GLY A 195 4.36 19.24 8.60
CA GLY A 195 4.12 20.04 9.79
C GLY A 195 2.72 20.64 9.88
N GLY A 196 2.48 21.46 10.91
CA GLY A 196 1.31 22.32 10.99
C GLY A 196 0.01 21.57 11.30
N ALA A 197 -1.01 21.67 10.43
CA ALA A 197 -2.29 21.02 10.67
C ALA A 197 -2.18 19.49 10.67
N GLU A 198 -1.38 18.93 9.75
CA GLU A 198 -1.18 17.49 9.62
C GLU A 198 -0.40 16.91 10.80
N GLU A 199 0.60 17.64 11.28
CA GLU A 199 1.33 17.29 12.50
C GLU A 199 0.39 17.23 13.72
N ARG A 200 -0.48 18.22 13.91
CA ARG A 200 -1.46 18.19 15.01
C ARG A 200 -2.38 16.98 14.94
N ILE A 201 -2.92 16.67 13.75
CA ILE A 201 -3.78 15.51 13.53
C ILE A 201 -3.02 14.21 13.82
N ARG A 202 -1.79 14.06 13.28
CA ARG A 202 -0.93 12.89 13.47
C ARG A 202 -0.56 12.69 14.93
N THR A 203 -0.11 13.74 15.61
CA THR A 203 0.21 13.73 17.04
C THR A 203 -0.98 13.29 17.87
N LYS A 204 -2.19 13.77 17.55
CA LYS A 204 -3.39 13.33 18.24
C LYS A 204 -3.72 11.86 17.98
N LEU A 205 -3.70 11.42 16.72
CA LEU A 205 -3.90 10.00 16.38
C LEU A 205 -2.91 9.09 17.10
N LEU A 206 -1.65 9.51 17.26
CA LEU A 206 -0.62 8.77 17.99
C LEU A 206 -0.90 8.74 19.50
N LYS A 207 -1.20 9.89 20.12
CA LYS A 207 -1.52 9.99 21.55
C LYS A 207 -2.78 9.23 21.94
N ASP A 208 -3.75 9.18 21.02
CA ASP A 208 -4.98 8.39 21.20
C ASP A 208 -4.74 6.89 20.93
N GLY A 209 -3.53 6.47 20.54
CA GLY A 209 -3.18 5.07 20.29
C GLY A 209 -3.74 4.52 18.97
N ASN A 210 -4.10 5.38 18.01
CA ASN A 210 -4.86 4.97 16.83
C ASN A 210 -4.01 4.53 15.64
N ILE A 211 -2.71 4.83 15.63
CA ILE A 211 -1.77 4.36 14.60
C ILE A 211 -1.07 3.10 15.12
N ASP A 212 -1.23 1.98 14.39
CA ASP A 212 -0.70 0.66 14.75
C ASP A 212 0.59 0.34 13.97
N THR A 213 0.62 0.68 12.68
CA THR A 213 1.75 0.34 11.80
C THR A 213 1.93 1.37 10.67
N VAL A 214 3.19 1.64 10.34
CA VAL A 214 3.64 2.41 9.18
C VAL A 214 4.42 1.47 8.26
N ILE A 215 3.97 1.29 7.02
CA ILE A 215 4.65 0.46 6.02
C ILE A 215 5.10 1.36 4.88
N GLY A 216 6.39 1.60 4.73
CA GLY A 216 6.97 2.29 3.59
C GLY A 216 7.05 1.35 2.40
N LEU A 217 6.55 1.78 1.25
CA LEU A 217 6.57 1.02 0.02
C LEU A 217 7.59 1.60 -0.99
N PRO A 218 8.04 0.80 -1.97
CA PRO A 218 8.89 1.27 -3.05
C PRO A 218 8.32 2.50 -3.77
N ALA A 219 9.23 3.36 -4.24
CA ALA A 219 8.89 4.40 -5.20
C ALA A 219 8.39 3.80 -6.53
N ASN A 220 7.79 4.61 -7.39
CA ASN A 220 7.36 4.19 -8.74
C ASN A 220 6.42 2.95 -8.79
N LEU A 221 5.68 2.65 -7.73
CA LEU A 221 4.64 1.61 -7.77
C LEU A 221 3.37 2.05 -8.52
N PHE A 222 3.06 3.36 -8.48
CA PHE A 222 1.86 3.91 -9.09
C PHE A 222 2.15 4.52 -10.46
N PHE A 223 1.34 4.18 -11.46
CA PHE A 223 1.48 4.72 -12.83
C PHE A 223 1.39 6.25 -12.90
N SER A 224 0.63 6.87 -12.00
CA SER A 224 0.36 8.31 -11.98
C SER A 224 1.45 9.13 -11.28
N THR A 225 2.33 8.49 -10.50
CA THR A 225 3.33 9.20 -9.70
C THR A 225 4.49 8.30 -9.27
N GLY A 226 5.70 8.83 -9.37
CA GLY A 226 6.92 8.18 -8.86
C GLY A 226 7.14 8.38 -7.36
N ILE A 227 6.29 9.16 -6.69
CA ILE A 227 6.47 9.52 -5.28
C ILE A 227 6.40 8.27 -4.39
N PRO A 228 7.30 8.12 -3.40
CA PRO A 228 7.19 7.08 -2.39
C PRO A 228 5.88 7.18 -1.59
N VAL A 229 5.26 6.02 -1.36
CA VAL A 229 3.98 5.87 -0.68
C VAL A 229 4.13 4.99 0.53
N CYS A 230 3.23 5.16 1.49
CA CYS A 230 3.16 4.34 2.67
C CYS A 230 1.74 3.80 2.87
N ILE A 231 1.63 2.67 3.56
CA ILE A 231 0.37 2.22 4.16
C ILE A 231 0.41 2.60 5.63
N LEU A 232 -0.62 3.34 6.06
CA LEU A 232 -0.91 3.50 7.49
C LEU A 232 -1.97 2.49 7.88
N VAL A 233 -1.68 1.71 8.91
CA VAL A 233 -2.64 0.82 9.56
C VAL A 233 -3.14 1.50 10.83
N LEU A 234 -4.45 1.69 10.94
CA LEU A 234 -5.11 2.30 12.08
C LEU A 234 -6.08 1.33 12.76
N LYS A 235 -6.17 1.45 14.08
CA LYS A 235 -7.10 0.70 14.94
C LYS A 235 -7.64 1.66 15.99
N LYS A 236 -8.91 1.53 16.38
CA LYS A 236 -9.46 2.33 17.51
C LYS A 236 -9.00 1.80 18.87
N CYS A 237 -8.73 0.50 18.93
CA CYS A 237 -8.18 -0.17 20.10
C CYS A 237 -6.98 -1.02 19.67
N LYS A 238 -5.75 -0.58 19.96
CA LYS A 238 -4.55 -1.40 19.77
C LYS A 238 -4.07 -1.95 21.12
N LYS A 239 -3.49 -3.16 21.09
CA LYS A 239 -2.91 -3.81 22.27
C LYS A 239 -1.51 -3.28 22.63
N PRO A 240 -0.56 -3.14 21.68
CA PRO A 240 0.78 -2.68 22.00
C PRO A 240 0.86 -1.14 22.06
N ASP A 241 1.63 -0.62 23.02
CA ASP A 241 1.95 0.81 23.13
C ASP A 241 3.19 1.20 22.30
N ASP A 242 3.22 0.70 21.06
CA ASP A 242 4.27 0.98 20.08
C ASP A 242 3.65 1.18 18.70
N VAL A 243 4.45 1.68 17.75
CA VAL A 243 4.13 1.68 16.33
C VAL A 243 5.13 0.77 15.63
N LEU A 244 4.65 -0.19 14.86
CA LEU A 244 5.50 -1.02 14.02
C LEU A 244 5.85 -0.23 12.75
N PHE A 245 7.14 -0.09 12.47
CA PHE A 245 7.64 0.43 11.20
C PHE A 245 8.11 -0.73 10.36
N ILE A 246 7.72 -0.75 9.07
CA ILE A 246 8.21 -1.69 8.06
C ILE A 246 8.72 -0.86 6.88
N ASN A 247 9.98 -1.04 6.50
CA ASN A 247 10.63 -0.41 5.36
C ASN A 247 10.74 -1.41 4.19
N ALA A 248 9.71 -1.49 3.37
CA ALA A 248 9.73 -2.33 2.17
C ALA A 248 10.24 -1.58 0.92
N ALA A 249 10.86 -0.41 1.07
CA ALA A 249 11.23 0.46 -0.06
C ALA A 249 12.19 -0.20 -1.07
N GLU A 250 13.02 -1.15 -0.63
CA GLU A 250 14.00 -1.88 -1.45
C GLU A 250 13.48 -3.24 -1.96
N HIS A 251 12.26 -3.61 -1.56
CA HIS A 251 11.64 -4.90 -1.90
C HIS A 251 10.72 -4.76 -3.11
N PHE A 252 11.29 -4.86 -4.32
CA PHE A 252 10.54 -4.80 -5.56
C PHE A 252 11.28 -5.43 -6.74
N GLU A 253 10.52 -5.76 -7.78
CA GLU A 253 11.03 -5.99 -9.14
C GLU A 253 10.98 -4.69 -9.95
N LYS A 254 12.12 -4.32 -10.54
CA LYS A 254 12.20 -3.14 -11.43
C LYS A 254 11.57 -3.45 -12.78
N GLY A 255 10.40 -2.90 -13.04
CA GLY A 255 9.80 -2.91 -14.39
C GLY A 255 10.28 -1.74 -15.26
N LYS A 256 9.87 -1.75 -16.54
CA LYS A 256 10.23 -0.70 -17.53
C LYS A 256 9.67 0.69 -17.22
N ARG A 257 8.46 0.76 -16.66
CA ARG A 257 7.75 2.03 -16.37
C ARG A 257 7.37 2.20 -14.91
N GLN A 258 7.34 1.10 -14.16
CA GLN A 258 6.95 1.07 -12.76
C GLN A 258 7.62 -0.10 -12.08
N TYR A 259 7.74 0.00 -10.77
CA TYR A 259 8.17 -1.12 -9.94
C TYR A 259 6.96 -2.00 -9.63
N ARG A 260 7.22 -3.25 -9.28
CA ARG A 260 6.19 -4.21 -8.89
C ARG A 260 6.63 -4.91 -7.62
N LEU A 261 5.70 -5.09 -6.70
CA LEU A 261 5.93 -6.00 -5.58
C LEU A 261 5.79 -7.43 -6.10
N ARG A 262 6.79 -8.26 -5.83
CA ARG A 262 6.70 -9.69 -6.11
C ARG A 262 5.88 -10.37 -4.99
N PRO A 263 5.32 -11.56 -5.23
CA PRO A 263 4.58 -12.29 -4.19
C PRO A 263 5.37 -12.43 -2.88
N GLU A 264 6.67 -12.73 -2.97
CA GLU A 264 7.55 -12.87 -1.80
C GLU A 264 7.75 -11.56 -1.02
N ASP A 265 7.70 -10.41 -1.70
CA ASP A 265 7.79 -9.10 -1.05
C ASP A 265 6.51 -8.84 -0.22
N ILE A 266 5.35 -9.20 -0.79
CA ILE A 266 4.05 -9.06 -0.14
C ILE A 266 3.96 -10.01 1.06
N ASP A 267 4.33 -11.28 0.89
CA ASP A 267 4.35 -12.28 1.96
C ASP A 267 5.25 -11.84 3.12
N LYS A 268 6.44 -11.29 2.82
CA LYS A 268 7.34 -10.74 3.85
C LYS A 268 6.68 -9.60 4.63
N ILE A 269 6.03 -8.65 3.96
CA ILE A 269 5.32 -7.54 4.63
C ILE A 269 4.20 -8.09 5.52
N ILE A 270 3.39 -9.03 5.02
CA ILE A 270 2.27 -9.62 5.76
C ILE A 270 2.78 -10.39 6.99
N GLU A 271 3.80 -11.23 6.82
CA GLU A 271 4.38 -12.01 7.91
C GLU A 271 4.95 -11.08 9.00
N THR A 272 5.71 -10.06 8.60
CA THR A 272 6.26 -9.07 9.52
C THR A 272 5.17 -8.28 10.24
N TYR A 273 4.09 -7.88 9.55
CA TYR A 273 2.95 -7.23 10.20
C TYR A 273 2.24 -8.16 11.19
N GLN A 274 1.92 -9.39 10.78
CA GLN A 274 1.16 -10.36 11.57
C GLN A 274 1.89 -10.73 12.87
N PHE A 275 3.21 -10.94 12.79
CA PHE A 275 4.02 -11.38 13.93
C PHE A 275 4.79 -10.25 14.60
N ARG A 276 4.74 -9.02 14.06
CA ARG A 276 5.52 -7.84 14.51
C ARG A 276 7.00 -8.16 14.71
N ARG A 277 7.60 -8.95 13.82
CA ARG A 277 9.02 -9.33 13.90
C ARG A 277 9.88 -8.08 13.63
N GLU A 278 10.87 -7.87 14.48
CA GLU A 278 11.90 -6.87 14.24
C GLU A 278 13.00 -7.50 13.40
N GLU A 279 13.48 -6.75 12.42
CA GLU A 279 14.53 -7.16 11.48
C GLU A 279 15.37 -5.93 11.16
N GLU A 280 16.68 -6.06 11.28
CA GLU A 280 17.60 -4.96 11.06
C GLU A 280 17.35 -4.34 9.67
N ARG A 281 17.25 -3.00 9.61
CA ARG A 281 16.98 -2.20 8.40
C ARG A 281 15.63 -2.43 7.69
N TYR A 282 14.84 -3.41 8.15
CA TYR A 282 13.55 -3.74 7.54
C TYR A 282 12.38 -3.43 8.46
N ALA A 283 12.41 -3.81 9.73
CA ALA A 283 11.27 -3.63 10.62
C ALA A 283 11.68 -3.37 12.07
N ARG A 284 10.98 -2.44 12.73
CA ARG A 284 11.24 -2.10 14.13
C ARG A 284 9.96 -1.68 14.84
N ARG A 285 9.80 -2.10 16.08
CA ARG A 285 8.74 -1.64 16.98
C ARG A 285 9.26 -0.45 17.76
N VAL A 286 8.66 0.71 17.54
CA VAL A 286 9.12 1.95 18.15
C VAL A 286 8.16 2.35 19.27
N PRO A 287 8.64 2.46 20.52
CA PRO A 287 7.80 2.85 21.64
C PRO A 287 7.33 4.29 21.50
N MET A 288 6.16 4.60 22.06
CA MET A 288 5.59 5.95 22.00
C MET A 288 6.50 7.04 22.59
N THR A 289 7.36 6.71 23.54
CA THR A 289 8.35 7.63 24.12
C THR A 289 9.34 8.13 23.08
N GLU A 290 9.90 7.23 22.27
CA GLU A 290 10.86 7.58 21.22
C GLU A 290 10.19 8.37 20.08
N ILE A 291 8.93 8.06 19.78
CA ILE A 291 8.13 8.83 18.81
C ILE A 291 7.89 10.25 19.33
N ALA A 292 7.65 10.42 20.63
CA ALA A 292 7.50 11.74 21.24
C ALA A 292 8.81 12.54 21.22
N ASP A 293 9.96 11.90 21.47
CA ASP A 293 11.30 12.51 21.38
C ASP A 293 11.65 12.93 19.94
N ASN A 294 10.99 12.32 18.94
CA ASN A 294 11.09 12.66 17.53
C ASN A 294 9.96 13.58 17.03
N ASP A 295 9.35 14.37 17.91
CA ASP A 295 8.30 15.34 17.59
C ASP A 295 7.09 14.72 16.85
N TYR A 296 6.76 13.46 17.16
CA TYR A 296 5.69 12.70 16.49
C TYR A 296 5.88 12.61 14.96
N ASN A 297 7.12 12.71 14.50
CA ASN A 297 7.50 12.53 13.11
C ASN A 297 7.61 11.03 12.81
N LEU A 298 6.79 10.52 11.88
CA LEU A 298 6.75 9.11 11.50
C LEU A 298 7.62 8.82 10.26
N ASN A 299 8.56 9.70 9.90
CA ASN A 299 9.49 9.40 8.82
C ASN A 299 10.30 8.14 9.16
N ILE A 300 10.22 7.14 8.29
CA ILE A 300 10.74 5.79 8.52
C ILE A 300 12.26 5.81 8.78
N SER A 301 13.00 6.67 8.08
CA SER A 301 14.46 6.79 8.21
C SER A 301 14.92 7.28 9.58
N ARG A 302 14.02 7.80 10.43
CA ARG A 302 14.33 8.16 11.83
C ARG A 302 14.46 6.94 12.73
N TYR A 303 13.83 5.82 12.36
CA TYR A 303 13.68 4.65 13.21
C TYR A 303 14.34 3.41 12.64
N ILE A 304 14.49 3.36 11.32
CA ILE A 304 15.09 2.24 10.60
C ILE A 304 16.23 2.83 9.77
N SER A 305 17.45 2.36 10.02
CA SER A 305 18.61 2.77 9.23
C SER A 305 18.47 2.28 7.80
N THR A 306 18.60 3.19 6.85
CA THR A 306 18.66 2.90 5.40
C THR A 306 20.09 3.00 4.87
N ALA A 307 21.08 3.18 5.75
CA ALA A 307 22.47 3.25 5.34
C ALA A 307 23.03 1.84 5.14
N GLU A 308 23.64 1.60 3.98
CA GLU A 308 24.51 0.44 3.79
C GLU A 308 25.72 0.56 4.72
N PRO A 309 26.22 -0.55 5.30
CA PRO A 309 27.48 -0.51 6.01
C PRO A 309 28.55 -0.25 4.95
N GLU A 310 29.36 0.79 5.11
CA GLU A 310 30.55 0.92 4.27
C GLU A 310 31.36 -0.37 4.43
N GLU A 311 31.69 -1.03 3.32
CA GLU A 311 32.58 -2.19 3.37
C GLU A 311 33.88 -1.73 4.03
N GLU A 312 34.27 -2.40 5.12
CA GLU A 312 35.56 -2.15 5.74
C GLU A 312 36.65 -2.45 4.70
N ILE A 313 37.33 -1.41 4.23
CA ILE A 313 38.43 -1.56 3.29
C ILE A 313 39.55 -2.31 4.00
N ASP A 314 39.85 -3.54 3.54
CA ASP A 314 41.03 -4.27 3.96
C ASP A 314 42.28 -3.55 3.44
N LEU A 315 42.87 -2.72 4.29
CA LEU A 315 44.08 -1.96 3.98
C LEU A 315 45.27 -2.87 3.62
N GLN A 316 45.34 -4.11 4.13
CA GLN A 316 46.39 -5.05 3.75
C GLN A 316 46.17 -5.57 2.33
N ALA A 317 44.93 -5.94 1.98
CA ALA A 317 44.61 -6.38 0.63
C ALA A 317 44.87 -5.28 -0.41
N VAL A 318 44.47 -4.04 -0.12
CA VAL A 318 44.75 -2.88 -0.99
C VAL A 318 46.24 -2.63 -1.12
N HIS A 319 47.01 -2.69 -0.03
CA HIS A 319 48.46 -2.53 -0.08
C HIS A 319 49.12 -3.62 -0.93
N GLN A 320 48.67 -4.87 -0.80
CA GLN A 320 49.22 -5.99 -1.57
C GLN A 320 48.88 -5.90 -3.06
N GLN A 321 47.69 -5.38 -3.40
CA GLN A 321 47.32 -5.07 -4.78
C GLN A 321 48.21 -3.96 -5.37
N LEU A 322 48.48 -2.90 -4.61
CA LEU A 322 49.37 -1.81 -5.04
C LEU A 322 50.80 -2.33 -5.30
N ALA A 323 51.35 -3.12 -4.38
CA ALA A 323 52.67 -3.72 -4.57
C ALA A 323 52.72 -4.63 -5.82
N THR A 324 51.67 -5.44 -6.04
CA THR A 324 51.57 -6.29 -7.23
C THR A 324 51.50 -5.47 -8.53
N LEU A 325 50.77 -4.36 -8.51
CA LEU A 325 50.67 -3.46 -9.65
C LEU A 325 52.00 -2.75 -9.94
N GLU A 326 52.75 -2.34 -8.91
CA GLU A 326 54.10 -1.78 -9.08
C GLU A 326 55.05 -2.79 -9.74
N ASP A 327 55.02 -4.05 -9.31
CA ASP A 327 55.81 -5.11 -9.93
C ASP A 327 55.42 -5.34 -11.40
N GLN A 328 54.11 -5.36 -11.70
CA GLN A 328 53.61 -5.50 -13.07
C GLN A 328 54.00 -4.32 -13.95
N ILE A 329 53.94 -3.09 -13.42
CA ILE A 329 54.38 -1.88 -14.11
C ILE A 329 55.88 -1.97 -14.40
N ALA A 330 56.69 -2.35 -13.41
CA ALA A 330 58.13 -2.50 -13.57
C ALA A 330 58.48 -3.53 -14.66
N GLU A 331 57.80 -4.69 -14.65
CA GLU A 331 58.01 -5.74 -15.64
C GLU A 331 57.57 -5.30 -17.04
N ALA A 332 56.41 -4.64 -17.16
CA ALA A 332 55.93 -4.09 -18.42
C ALA A 332 56.86 -3.01 -18.97
N THR A 333 57.37 -2.11 -18.11
CA THR A 333 58.37 -1.10 -18.48
C THR A 333 59.66 -1.76 -18.94
N GLN A 334 60.14 -2.81 -18.29
CA GLN A 334 61.33 -3.53 -18.70
C GLN A 334 61.15 -4.20 -20.07
N ARG A 335 60.02 -4.90 -20.28
CA ARG A 335 59.66 -5.48 -21.59
C ARG A 335 59.61 -4.41 -22.67
N HIS A 336 58.99 -3.26 -22.39
CA HIS A 336 58.89 -2.16 -23.35
C HIS A 336 60.26 -1.56 -23.68
N ASN A 337 61.11 -1.35 -22.67
CA ASN A 337 62.46 -0.81 -22.86
C ASN A 337 63.36 -1.74 -23.69
N ALA A 338 63.18 -3.06 -23.62
CA ALA A 338 63.88 -4.00 -24.50
C ALA A 338 63.55 -3.73 -25.97
N PHE A 339 62.27 -3.53 -26.31
CA PHE A 339 61.85 -3.16 -27.67
C PHE A 339 62.39 -1.79 -28.10
N LEU A 340 62.36 -0.78 -27.22
CA LEU A 340 62.89 0.55 -27.54
C LEU A 340 64.40 0.50 -27.84
N GLN A 341 65.15 -0.33 -27.12
CA GLN A 341 66.58 -0.52 -27.34
C GLN A 341 66.86 -1.15 -28.72
N GLU A 342 66.08 -2.15 -29.14
CA GLU A 342 66.19 -2.75 -30.48
C GLU A 342 65.88 -1.74 -31.60
N LEU A 343 64.98 -0.80 -31.34
CA LEU A 343 64.59 0.25 -32.28
C LEU A 343 65.51 1.50 -32.25
N GLY A 344 66.50 1.55 -31.36
CA GLY A 344 67.40 2.69 -31.20
C GLY A 344 66.73 3.94 -30.60
N LEU A 345 65.65 3.76 -29.83
CA LEU A 345 64.85 4.83 -29.23
C LEU A 345 65.19 5.05 -27.74
N PRO A 346 64.93 6.25 -27.18
CA PRO A 346 65.18 6.53 -25.76
C PRO A 346 64.30 5.67 -24.83
N LEU A 347 64.87 5.20 -23.71
CA LEU A 347 64.17 4.36 -22.73
C LEU A 347 63.22 5.17 -21.83
N LEU A 348 62.15 4.52 -21.36
CA LEU A 348 61.26 5.06 -20.33
C LEU A 348 61.97 5.09 -18.97
N GLY A 349 61.96 6.25 -18.31
CA GLY A 349 62.51 6.44 -16.96
C GLY A 349 61.55 5.99 -15.86
N ARG A 350 62.08 5.62 -14.68
CA ARG A 350 61.26 5.38 -13.49
C ARG A 350 60.67 6.72 -13.02
N HIS A 351 59.34 6.80 -12.94
CA HIS A 351 58.70 7.83 -12.12
C HIS A 351 58.93 7.43 -10.66
N HIS A 352 59.69 8.26 -9.94
CA HIS A 352 59.93 8.14 -8.50
C HIS A 352 58.73 8.66 -7.71
#